data_AF-A0A7W8QPC9-F1
#
_entry.id   AF-A0A7W8QPC9-F1
#
_cell.length_a   1.000
_cell.length_b   1.000
_cell.length_c   1.000
_cell.angle_alpha   90.00
_cell.angle_beta   90.00
_cell.angle_gamma   90.00
#
_symmetry.space_group_name_H-M   'P 1'
#
loop_
_entity.id
_entity.type
_entity.pdbx_description
1 polymer ?
#
loop_
_entity_poly.entity_id
_entity_poly.type
_entity_poly.pdbx_seq_one_letter_code
_entity_poly.pdbx_strand_id
1 'polypeptide(L)'
;MTSTRASRTPPPLESLKVRTILVSALPQELGTADAPERYTVPCVLSRQVEPAEITLIQGPDVEARLRTAGFAAPTLTISDRRLLVHDTNLHELAAGLAGCIASALRHVSETIALDRARRAQTLAELGDREASRIGRVRGLAEAVDFS
;
A
#
# COMPACT_ATOMS: atom_id res chain seq x y z
N MET A 1 -15.87 29.69 24.72
CA MET A 1 -14.81 29.28 23.78
C MET A 1 -14.16 28.02 24.33
N THR A 2 -14.43 26.85 23.76
CA THR A 2 -13.75 25.62 24.18
C THR A 2 -13.59 24.70 22.96
N SER A 3 -12.35 24.28 22.78
CA SER A 3 -11.76 23.69 21.59
C SER A 3 -12.39 22.35 21.21
N THR A 4 -12.99 22.26 20.02
CA THR A 4 -13.35 20.99 19.39
C THR A 4 -12.07 20.26 19.01
N ARG A 5 -11.72 19.23 19.79
CA ARG A 5 -10.66 18.27 19.43
C ARG A 5 -11.20 17.45 18.26
N ALA A 6 -10.95 17.91 17.03
CA ALA A 6 -11.29 17.18 15.82
C ALA A 6 -10.65 15.78 15.89
N SER A 7 -11.49 14.75 15.95
CA SER A 7 -11.14 13.36 15.71
C SER A 7 -10.58 13.26 14.29
N ARG A 8 -9.26 13.40 14.14
CA ARG A 8 -8.56 13.06 12.90
C ARG A 8 -8.48 11.54 12.82
N THR A 9 -9.60 10.88 12.59
CA THR A 9 -9.58 9.55 11.98
C THR A 9 -8.94 9.76 10.62
N PRO A 10 -7.74 9.22 10.35
CA PRO A 10 -7.15 9.34 9.03
C PRO A 10 -8.13 8.72 8.03
N PRO A 11 -8.39 9.36 6.88
CA PRO A 11 -9.25 8.77 5.87
C PRO A 11 -8.69 7.38 5.52
N PRO A 12 -9.57 6.40 5.25
CA PRO A 12 -9.12 5.08 4.81
C PRO A 12 -8.21 5.28 3.59
N LEU A 13 -7.06 4.63 3.61
CA LEU A 13 -6.15 4.67 2.47
C LEU A 13 -6.92 4.19 1.24
N GLU A 14 -7.03 5.05 0.22
CA GLU A 14 -7.53 4.58 -1.06
C GLU A 14 -6.61 3.46 -1.55
N SER A 15 -7.21 2.32 -1.90
CA SER A 15 -6.46 1.16 -2.39
C SER A 15 -5.62 1.56 -3.60
N LEU A 16 -4.38 1.10 -3.64
CA LEU A 16 -3.48 1.32 -4.75
C LEU A 16 -4.02 0.60 -6.00
N LYS A 17 -4.07 1.31 -7.13
CA LYS A 17 -4.59 0.80 -8.40
C LYS A 17 -3.66 1.15 -9.54
N VAL A 18 -3.59 0.28 -10.54
CA VAL A 18 -3.03 0.64 -11.85
C VAL A 18 -4.07 1.46 -12.61
N ARG A 19 -3.68 2.62 -13.15
CA ARG A 19 -4.55 3.49 -13.95
C ARG A 19 -4.44 3.22 -15.44
N THR A 20 -3.22 3.11 -15.94
CA THR A 20 -2.95 2.95 -17.36
C THR A 20 -1.57 2.34 -17.56
N ILE A 21 -1.36 1.74 -18.73
CA ILE A 21 -0.03 1.39 -19.23
C ILE A 21 0.58 2.64 -19.88
N LEU A 22 1.88 2.86 -19.69
CA LEU A 22 2.62 3.94 -20.32
C LEU A 22 3.14 3.46 -21.69
N VAL A 23 2.29 3.60 -22.70
CA VAL A 23 2.56 3.11 -24.08
C VAL A 23 3.83 3.71 -24.66
N SER A 24 4.14 4.98 -24.35
CA SER A 24 5.34 5.67 -24.85
C SER A 24 6.67 5.09 -24.33
N ALA A 25 6.63 4.18 -23.35
CA ALA A 25 7.79 3.54 -22.76
C ALA A 25 7.85 2.03 -23.08
N LEU A 26 7.02 1.56 -24.00
CA LEU A 26 7.10 0.21 -24.54
C LEU A 26 8.21 0.13 -25.62
N PRO A 27 8.73 -1.08 -25.92
CA PRO A 27 9.66 -1.28 -27.03
C PRO A 27 9.11 -0.71 -28.35
N GLN A 28 9.96 -0.11 -29.16
CA GLN A 28 9.54 0.53 -30.42
C GLN A 28 9.25 -0.51 -31.51
N GLU A 29 9.81 -1.70 -31.36
CA GLU A 29 9.70 -2.84 -32.26
C GLU A 29 8.36 -3.57 -32.11
N LEU A 30 7.52 -3.20 -31.12
CA LEU A 30 6.21 -3.82 -30.95
C LEU A 30 5.34 -3.65 -32.21
N GLY A 31 4.84 -4.77 -32.73
CA GLY A 31 4.08 -4.83 -33.98
C GLY A 31 4.94 -5.10 -35.23
N THR A 32 6.25 -5.30 -35.07
CA THR A 32 7.16 -5.77 -36.12
C THR A 32 7.59 -7.22 -35.87
N ALA A 33 8.32 -7.81 -36.83
CA ALA A 33 8.91 -9.13 -36.67
C ALA A 33 10.04 -9.18 -35.61
N ASP A 34 10.61 -8.03 -35.27
CA ASP A 34 11.71 -7.90 -34.30
C ASP A 34 11.21 -7.65 -32.87
N ALA A 35 9.89 -7.67 -32.64
CA ALA A 35 9.30 -7.44 -31.33
C ALA A 35 9.79 -8.50 -30.32
N PRO A 36 10.30 -8.09 -29.14
CA PRO A 36 10.69 -9.04 -28.11
C PRO A 36 9.45 -9.78 -27.56
N GLU A 37 9.59 -11.08 -27.31
CA GLU A 37 8.50 -11.91 -26.78
C GLU A 37 8.08 -11.48 -25.37
N ARG A 38 9.06 -11.06 -24.55
CA ARG A 38 8.88 -10.54 -23.20
C ARG A 38 9.65 -9.25 -23.02
N TYR A 39 9.05 -8.30 -22.32
CA TYR A 39 9.57 -6.97 -22.06
C TYR A 39 9.04 -6.42 -20.74
N THR A 40 9.56 -5.26 -20.33
CA THR A 40 9.01 -4.54 -19.18
C THR A 40 7.79 -3.74 -19.62
N VAL A 41 6.66 -3.92 -18.95
CA VAL A 41 5.45 -3.11 -19.16
C VAL A 41 5.34 -2.07 -18.04
N PRO A 42 5.58 -0.78 -18.32
CA PRO A 42 5.46 0.27 -17.32
C PRO A 42 3.99 0.67 -17.15
N CYS A 43 3.53 0.71 -15.90
CA CYS A 43 2.16 1.00 -15.51
C CYS A 43 2.13 2.22 -14.58
N VAL A 44 1.19 3.14 -14.79
CA VAL A 44 0.99 4.32 -13.93
C VAL A 44 0.06 3.96 -12.79
N LEU A 45 0.46 4.30 -11.56
CA LEU A 45 -0.32 4.04 -10.35
C LEU A 45 -1.24 5.22 -9.99
N SER A 46 -2.31 4.93 -9.23
CA SER A 46 -3.32 5.92 -8.83
C SER A 46 -2.76 7.02 -7.94
N ARG A 47 -1.78 6.68 -7.10
CA ARG A 47 -1.10 7.58 -6.18
C ARG A 47 0.36 7.17 -6.02
N GLN A 48 1.12 7.99 -5.30
CA GLN A 48 2.45 7.61 -4.86
C GLN A 48 2.37 6.43 -3.88
N VAL A 49 3.29 5.48 -4.04
CA VAL A 49 3.35 4.26 -3.24
C VAL A 49 4.10 4.56 -1.95
N GLU A 50 3.56 4.14 -0.81
CA GLU A 50 4.25 4.30 0.47
C GLU A 50 5.43 3.32 0.58
N PRO A 51 6.51 3.65 1.31
CA PRO A 51 7.65 2.74 1.47
C PRO A 51 7.27 1.33 1.96
N ALA A 52 6.31 1.24 2.88
CA ALA A 52 5.79 -0.05 3.35
C ALA A 52 5.07 -0.85 2.25
N GLU A 53 4.35 -0.16 1.35
CA GLU A 53 3.72 -0.82 0.19
C GLU A 53 4.79 -1.31 -0.79
N ILE A 54 5.83 -0.51 -1.04
CA ILE A 54 6.94 -0.90 -1.92
C ILE A 54 7.57 -2.21 -1.43
N THR A 55 7.90 -2.31 -0.14
CA THR A 55 8.48 -3.52 0.45
C THR A 55 7.59 -4.76 0.26
N LEU A 56 6.27 -4.61 0.42
CA LEU A 56 5.35 -5.73 0.24
C LEU A 56 5.13 -6.09 -1.24
N ILE A 57 5.03 -5.09 -2.12
CA ILE A 57 4.84 -5.28 -3.57
C ILE A 57 6.04 -5.97 -4.21
N GLN A 58 7.25 -5.56 -3.83
CA GLN A 58 8.52 -6.13 -4.31
C GLN A 58 8.94 -7.36 -3.49
N GLY A 59 8.11 -7.79 -2.54
CA GLY A 59 8.38 -8.90 -1.65
C GLY A 59 8.05 -10.27 -2.26
N PRO A 60 8.57 -11.35 -1.67
CA PRO A 60 8.40 -12.71 -2.18
C PRO A 60 6.94 -13.19 -2.19
N ASP A 61 6.08 -12.63 -1.33
CA ASP A 61 4.66 -13.02 -1.24
C ASP A 61 3.88 -12.66 -2.51
N VAL A 62 4.16 -11.49 -3.08
CA VAL A 62 3.50 -11.06 -4.31
C VAL A 62 4.01 -11.87 -5.49
N GLU A 63 5.33 -12.10 -5.56
CA GLU A 63 5.92 -12.96 -6.57
C GLU A 63 5.34 -14.39 -6.53
N ALA A 64 5.23 -14.98 -5.33
CA ALA A 64 4.65 -16.31 -5.13
C ALA A 64 3.19 -16.35 -5.61
N ARG A 65 2.38 -15.33 -5.30
CA ARG A 65 0.98 -15.24 -5.75
C ARG A 65 0.87 -15.22 -7.27
N LEU A 66 1.71 -14.45 -7.95
CA LEU A 66 1.71 -14.37 -9.40
C LEU A 66 2.13 -15.70 -10.03
N ARG A 67 3.10 -16.39 -9.43
CA ARG A 67 3.53 -17.73 -9.85
C ARG A 67 2.43 -18.78 -9.67
N THR A 68 1.74 -18.78 -8.54
CA THR A 68 0.61 -19.69 -8.28
C THR A 68 -0.55 -19.47 -9.24
N ALA A 69 -0.71 -18.26 -9.78
CA ALA A 69 -1.70 -17.95 -10.81
C ALA A 69 -1.34 -18.48 -12.21
N GLY A 70 -0.20 -19.15 -12.38
CA GLY A 70 0.20 -19.79 -13.63
C GLY A 70 0.99 -18.89 -14.59
N PHE A 71 1.36 -17.68 -14.17
CA PHE A 71 2.26 -16.81 -14.93
C PHE A 71 3.72 -17.11 -14.59
N ALA A 72 4.65 -16.76 -15.49
CA ALA A 72 6.08 -17.01 -15.35
C ALA A 72 6.80 -16.23 -14.22
N ALA A 73 6.08 -15.82 -13.16
CA ALA A 73 6.56 -15.01 -12.05
C ALA A 73 7.18 -13.67 -12.49
N PRO A 74 6.40 -12.78 -13.12
CA PRO A 74 6.91 -11.46 -13.51
C PRO A 74 7.34 -10.67 -12.26
N THR A 75 8.55 -10.14 -12.29
CA THR A 75 9.08 -9.32 -11.20
C THR A 75 8.42 -7.95 -11.22
N LEU A 76 7.93 -7.49 -10.06
CA LEU A 76 7.34 -6.17 -9.91
C LEU A 76 8.34 -5.21 -9.26
N THR A 77 8.56 -4.06 -9.89
CA THR A 77 9.40 -2.99 -9.33
C THR A 77 8.62 -1.67 -9.27
N ILE A 78 8.79 -0.90 -8.18
CA ILE A 78 8.25 0.45 -8.09
C ILE A 78 9.35 1.46 -8.42
N SER A 79 9.06 2.36 -9.36
CA SER A 79 9.89 3.51 -9.70
C SER A 79 9.03 4.76 -9.66
N ASP A 80 9.17 5.55 -8.60
CA ASP A 80 8.32 6.71 -8.32
C ASP A 80 6.81 6.36 -8.32
N ARG A 81 6.03 6.86 -9.30
CA ARG A 81 4.59 6.56 -9.46
C ARG A 81 4.32 5.47 -10.50
N ARG A 82 5.35 4.71 -10.89
CA ARG A 82 5.26 3.67 -11.90
C ARG A 82 5.50 2.30 -11.30
N LEU A 83 4.64 1.35 -11.65
CA LEU A 83 4.86 -0.07 -11.49
C LEU A 83 5.50 -0.60 -12.78
N LEU A 84 6.70 -1.16 -12.67
CA LEU A 84 7.36 -1.86 -13.76
C LEU A 84 7.06 -3.35 -13.61
N VAL A 85 6.37 -3.91 -14.58
CA VAL A 85 6.11 -5.36 -14.65
C VAL A 85 7.16 -5.95 -15.59
N HIS A 86 8.17 -6.60 -15.04
CA HIS A 86 9.26 -7.19 -15.80
C HIS A 86 8.87 -8.58 -16.33
N ASP A 87 9.57 -9.01 -17.38
CA ASP A 87 9.47 -10.36 -17.96
C ASP A 87 8.04 -10.80 -18.34
N THR A 88 7.28 -9.89 -18.93
CA THR A 88 5.90 -10.16 -19.39
C THR A 88 5.65 -9.56 -20.77
N ASN A 89 4.41 -9.57 -21.23
CA ASN A 89 3.97 -8.84 -22.43
C ASN A 89 2.51 -8.39 -22.29
N LEU A 90 2.04 -7.58 -23.24
CA LEU A 90 0.66 -7.09 -23.24
C LEU A 90 -0.38 -8.22 -23.35
N HIS A 91 -0.05 -9.32 -24.01
CA HIS A 91 -0.95 -10.47 -24.16
C HIS A 91 -1.18 -11.19 -22.83
N GLU A 92 -0.13 -11.45 -22.06
CA GLU A 92 -0.23 -12.03 -20.71
C GLU A 92 -1.00 -11.11 -19.75
N LEU A 93 -0.76 -9.80 -19.81
CA LEU A 93 -1.53 -8.81 -19.05
C LEU A 93 -3.03 -8.88 -19.37
N ALA A 94 -3.38 -8.95 -20.65
CA ALA A 94 -4.76 -9.10 -21.09
C ALA A 94 -5.37 -10.47 -20.73
N ALA A 95 -4.56 -11.53 -20.73
CA ALA A 95 -4.97 -12.90 -20.42
C ALA A 95 -5.27 -13.15 -18.94
N GLY A 96 -4.97 -12.19 -18.05
CA GLY A 96 -5.37 -12.24 -16.64
C GLY A 96 -4.32 -11.73 -15.66
N LEU A 97 -3.06 -11.55 -16.09
CA LEU A 97 -2.01 -11.08 -15.21
C LEU A 97 -2.34 -9.69 -14.64
N ALA A 98 -2.98 -8.81 -15.41
CA ALA A 98 -3.42 -7.51 -14.92
C ALA A 98 -4.41 -7.63 -13.75
N GLY A 99 -5.32 -8.61 -13.79
CA GLY A 99 -6.26 -8.91 -12.71
C GLY A 99 -5.55 -9.44 -11.46
N CYS A 100 -4.58 -10.35 -11.64
CA CYS A 100 -3.76 -10.87 -10.55
C CYS A 100 -2.94 -9.77 -9.87
N ILE A 101 -2.30 -8.88 -10.64
CA ILE A 101 -1.58 -7.71 -10.13
C ILE A 101 -2.54 -6.80 -9.36
N ALA A 102 -3.70 -6.46 -9.93
CA ALA A 102 -4.69 -5.60 -9.26
C ALA A 102 -5.18 -6.20 -7.92
N SER A 103 -5.37 -7.51 -7.86
CA SER A 103 -5.71 -8.24 -6.64
C SER A 103 -4.57 -8.19 -5.61
N ALA A 104 -3.33 -8.40 -6.04
CA ALA A 104 -2.15 -8.32 -5.17
C ALA A 104 -1.97 -6.90 -4.58
N LEU A 105 -2.10 -5.85 -5.40
CA LEU A 105 -2.01 -4.46 -4.93
C LEU A 105 -3.10 -4.13 -3.91
N ARG A 106 -4.33 -4.59 -4.15
CA ARG A 106 -5.44 -4.41 -3.20
C ARG A 106 -5.13 -5.07 -1.86
N HIS A 107 -4.65 -6.31 -1.89
CA HIS A 107 -4.30 -7.04 -0.68
C HIS A 107 -3.19 -6.34 0.12
N VAL A 108 -2.17 -5.80 -0.56
CA VAL A 108 -1.11 -5.02 0.09
C VAL A 108 -1.70 -3.77 0.77
N SER A 109 -2.53 -3.00 0.07
CA SER A 109 -3.17 -1.81 0.66
C SER A 109 -4.06 -2.17 1.86
N GLU A 110 -4.82 -3.27 1.79
CA GLU A 110 -5.64 -3.77 2.91
C GLU A 110 -4.78 -4.18 4.10
N THR A 111 -3.67 -4.86 3.86
CA THR A 111 -2.72 -5.30 4.91
C THR A 111 -2.18 -4.11 5.68
N ILE A 112 -1.75 -3.06 4.97
CA ILE A 112 -1.22 -1.84 5.59
C ILE A 112 -2.32 -1.05 6.30
N ALA A 113 -3.52 -0.97 5.73
CA ALA A 113 -4.65 -0.31 6.39
C ALA A 113 -5.00 -0.99 7.72
N LEU A 114 -5.03 -2.32 7.75
CA LEU A 114 -5.28 -3.11 8.96
C LEU A 114 -4.19 -2.90 10.01
N ASP A 115 -2.92 -2.93 9.60
CA ASP A 115 -1.80 -2.73 10.53
C ASP A 115 -1.81 -1.31 11.12
N ARG A 116 -2.10 -0.28 10.30
CA ARG A 116 -2.26 1.10 10.77
C ARG A 116 -3.42 1.24 11.74
N ALA A 117 -4.56 0.59 11.46
CA ALA A 117 -5.72 0.61 12.35
C ALA A 117 -5.40 -0.01 13.72
N ARG A 118 -4.69 -1.15 13.73
CA ARG A 118 -4.22 -1.81 14.96
C ARG A 118 -3.30 -0.90 15.77
N ARG A 119 -2.30 -0.30 15.11
CA ARG A 119 -1.37 0.63 15.77
C ARG A 119 -2.09 1.86 16.36
N ALA A 120 -3.06 2.41 15.64
CA ALA A 120 -3.86 3.53 16.11
C ALA A 120 -4.72 3.16 17.33
N GLN A 121 -5.32 1.97 17.33
CA GLN A 121 -6.09 1.46 18.47
C GLN A 121 -5.20 1.30 19.71
N THR A 122 -4.04 0.66 19.58
CA THR A 122 -3.10 0.50 20.70
C THR A 122 -2.67 1.84 21.27
N LEU A 123 -2.38 2.84 20.41
CA LEU A 123 -1.99 4.17 20.85
C LEU A 123 -3.13 4.88 21.61
N ALA A 124 -4.38 4.73 21.14
CA ALA A 124 -5.55 5.29 21.83
C ALA A 124 -5.72 4.67 23.23
N GLU A 125 -5.64 3.35 23.34
CA GLU A 125 -5.76 2.64 24.62
C GLU A 125 -4.68 3.06 25.63
N LEU A 126 -3.43 3.25 25.18
CA LEU A 126 -2.35 3.76 26.01
C LEU A 126 -2.63 5.21 26.47
N GLY A 127 -3.14 6.05 25.57
CA GLY A 127 -3.53 7.42 25.88
C GLY A 127 -4.63 7.50 26.95
N ASP A 128 -5.64 6.64 26.86
CA ASP A 128 -6.75 6.60 27.82
C ASP A 128 -6.30 6.14 29.22
N ARG A 129 -5.42 5.13 29.27
CA ARG A 129 -4.79 4.69 30.52
C ARG A 129 -3.98 5.81 31.17
N GLU A 130 -3.21 6.55 30.37
CA GLU A 130 -2.39 7.64 30.85
C GLU A 130 -3.23 8.82 31.35
N ALA A 131 -4.27 9.21 30.61
CA ALA A 131 -5.19 10.26 31.03
C ALA A 131 -5.89 9.90 32.35
N SER A 132 -6.28 8.63 32.51
CA SER A 132 -6.88 8.12 33.76
C SER A 132 -5.90 8.19 34.94
N ARG A 133 -4.63 7.85 34.72
CA ARG A 133 -3.58 7.95 35.74
C ARG A 133 -3.36 9.39 36.17
N ILE A 134 -3.23 10.31 35.20
CA ILE A 134 -3.05 11.75 35.46
C ILE A 134 -4.25 12.31 36.24
N GLY A 135 -5.48 11.96 35.85
CA GLY A 135 -6.70 12.38 36.55
C GLY A 135 -6.70 11.95 38.02
N ARG A 136 -6.31 10.70 38.30
CA ARG A 136 -6.16 10.19 39.69
C ARG A 136 -5.10 10.95 40.47
N VAL A 137 -3.92 11.18 39.88
CA VAL A 137 -2.83 11.93 40.54
C VAL A 137 -3.26 13.36 40.84
N ARG A 138 -3.94 14.03 39.89
CA ARG A 138 -4.48 15.38 40.07
C ARG A 138 -5.47 15.43 41.24
N GLY A 139 -6.39 14.47 41.31
CA GLY A 139 -7.36 14.38 42.42
C GLY A 139 -6.69 14.17 43.77
N LEU A 140 -5.62 13.35 43.84
CA LEU A 140 -4.84 13.19 45.07
C LEU A 140 -4.11 14.48 45.47
N ALA A 141 -3.50 15.17 44.51
CA ALA A 141 -2.80 16.43 44.76
C ALA A 141 -3.75 17.54 45.25
N GLU A 142 -4.96 17.62 44.68
CA GLU A 142 -6.00 18.58 45.10
C GLU A 142 -6.53 18.31 46.52
N ALA A 143 -6.36 17.08 47.04
CA ALA A 143 -6.82 16.70 48.37
C ALA A 143 -5.77 16.92 49.48
N VAL A 144 -4.54 17.33 49.14
CA VAL A 144 -3.49 17.60 50.13
C VAL A 144 -3.70 18.99 50.75
N ASP A 145 -3.86 19.04 52.07
CA ASP A 145 -3.92 20.27 52.87
C ASP A 145 -2.66 20.40 53.74
N PHE A 146 -2.10 21.61 53.81
CA PHE A 146 -0.87 21.94 54.55
C PHE A 146 -1.12 22.93 55.70
N SER A 147 -2.38 23.26 56.00
CA SER A 147 -2.75 24.17 57.09
C SER A 147 -2.50 23.60 58.48
#